data_AF-A0AAW8YNQ2-F1
#
_entry.id   AF-A0AAW8YNQ2-F1
#
_cell.length_a   1.000
_cell.length_b   1.000
_cell.length_c   1.000
_cell.angle_alpha   90.00
_cell.angle_beta   90.00
_cell.angle_gamma   90.00
#
_symmetry.space_group_name_H-M   'P 1'
#
loop_
_entity.id
_entity.type
_entity.pdbx_description
1 polymer ?
#
loop_
_entity_poly.entity_id
_entity_poly.type
_entity_poly.pdbx_seq_one_letter_code
_entity_poly.pdbx_strand_id
1 'polypeptide(L)'
;MEKDYLIRLEQPADYRETEAMVREAFWNVYRPGCYEHYVLHVLRKSSEFVPQLNLVMEKGHQIIGQICFVKAKMVDKNGNEVPVLTFGPLSIAPAYQRKGYGKKLLDYGIAQARKWGALYYALKVT
;
A
#
# COMPACT_ATOMS: atom_id res chain seq x y z
N MET A 1 -12.16 -6.88 -22.63
CA MET A 1 -10.75 -6.45 -22.67
C MET A 1 -10.04 -7.09 -21.50
N GLU A 2 -9.05 -7.93 -21.78
CA GLU A 2 -8.19 -8.53 -20.78
C GLU A 2 -7.38 -7.42 -20.09
N LYS A 3 -7.17 -7.52 -18.78
CA LYS A 3 -6.40 -6.51 -18.04
C LYS A 3 -4.92 -6.68 -18.42
N ASP A 4 -4.27 -5.59 -18.79
CA ASP A 4 -2.83 -5.54 -19.08
C ASP A 4 -1.95 -5.48 -17.81
N TYR A 5 -2.55 -5.76 -16.65
CA TYR A 5 -1.90 -5.78 -15.34
C TYR A 5 -2.52 -6.84 -14.44
N LEU A 6 -1.72 -7.33 -13.50
CA LEU A 6 -2.10 -8.24 -12.43
C LEU A 6 -1.96 -7.53 -11.08
N ILE A 7 -2.89 -7.77 -10.16
CA ILE A 7 -2.72 -7.41 -8.73
C ILE A 7 -2.61 -8.71 -7.97
N ARG A 8 -1.51 -8.87 -7.22
CA ARG A 8 -1.19 -10.10 -6.46
C ARG A 8 -0.58 -9.76 -5.11
N LEU A 9 -0.49 -10.76 -4.24
CA LEU A 9 0.31 -10.64 -3.02
C LEU A 9 1.78 -10.42 -3.38
N GLU A 10 2.42 -9.53 -2.65
CA GLU A 10 3.87 -9.36 -2.68
C GLU A 10 4.55 -10.57 -2.05
N GLN A 11 5.59 -11.06 -2.70
CA GLN A 11 6.45 -12.13 -2.20
C GLN A 11 7.79 -11.55 -1.71
N PRO A 12 8.52 -12.24 -0.82
CA PRO A 12 9.84 -11.79 -0.37
C PRO A 12 10.83 -11.50 -1.51
N ALA A 13 10.72 -12.21 -2.63
CA ALA A 13 11.54 -11.98 -3.82
C ALA A 13 11.29 -10.61 -4.48
N ASP A 14 10.10 -10.04 -4.31
CA ASP A 14 9.73 -8.73 -4.88
C ASP A 14 10.28 -7.55 -4.05
N TYR A 15 10.62 -7.76 -2.77
CA TYR A 15 10.83 -6.66 -1.81
C TYR A 15 11.81 -5.60 -2.29
N ARG A 16 12.93 -6.02 -2.89
CA ARG A 16 13.95 -5.11 -3.41
C ARG A 16 13.43 -4.27 -4.57
N GLU A 17 12.72 -4.89 -5.51
CA GLU A 17 12.15 -4.19 -6.66
C GLU A 17 11.05 -3.22 -6.20
N THR A 18 10.18 -3.69 -5.30
CA THR A 18 9.13 -2.86 -4.73
C THR A 18 9.68 -1.65 -3.99
N GLU A 19 10.65 -1.84 -3.09
CA GLU A 19 11.27 -0.74 -2.34
C GLU A 19 11.95 0.27 -3.29
N ALA A 20 12.62 -0.19 -4.35
CA ALA A 20 13.19 0.68 -5.36
C ALA A 20 12.10 1.49 -6.10
N MET A 21 11.01 0.84 -6.51
CA MET A 21 9.88 1.50 -7.17
C MET A 21 9.21 2.53 -6.26
N VAL A 22 8.97 2.18 -4.99
CA VAL A 22 8.42 3.10 -3.98
C VAL A 22 9.35 4.30 -3.78
N ARG A 23 10.68 4.08 -3.72
CA ARG A 23 11.66 5.16 -3.60
C ARG A 23 11.51 6.16 -4.75
N GLU A 24 11.46 5.67 -5.99
CA GLU A 24 11.28 6.51 -7.18
C GLU A 24 9.92 7.21 -7.22
N ALA A 25 8.85 6.54 -6.76
CA ALA A 25 7.50 7.12 -6.72
C ALA A 25 7.39 8.33 -5.79
N PHE A 26 8.21 8.41 -4.74
CA PHE A 26 8.18 9.47 -3.72
C PHE A 26 9.41 10.38 -3.74
N TRP A 27 10.37 10.16 -4.63
CA TRP A 27 11.62 10.91 -4.66
C TRP A 27 11.36 12.41 -4.86
N ASN A 28 11.79 13.24 -3.90
CA ASN A 28 11.59 14.69 -3.91
C ASN A 28 10.12 15.15 -3.97
N VAL A 29 9.16 14.28 -3.63
CA VAL A 29 7.72 14.64 -3.64
C VAL A 29 7.36 15.48 -2.41
N TYR A 30 7.77 15.03 -1.22
CA TYR A 30 7.45 15.73 0.04
C TYR A 30 8.66 16.36 0.73
N ARG A 31 9.88 15.89 0.40
CA ARG A 31 11.15 16.33 1.00
C ARG A 31 12.31 15.92 0.09
N PRO A 32 13.50 16.54 0.19
CA PRO A 32 14.69 16.02 -0.47
C PRO A 32 14.91 14.54 -0.14
N GLY A 33 15.04 13.70 -1.17
CA GLY A 33 15.02 12.24 -1.03
C GLY A 33 13.61 11.70 -0.78
N CYS A 34 13.50 10.60 -0.04
CA CYS A 34 12.23 10.06 0.45
C CYS A 34 12.48 9.04 1.57
N TYR A 35 11.45 8.70 2.35
CA TYR A 35 11.52 7.69 3.41
C TYR A 35 10.53 6.53 3.21
N GLU A 36 9.62 6.64 2.25
CA GLU A 36 8.47 5.77 2.07
C GLU A 36 8.88 4.33 1.78
N HIS A 37 9.97 4.13 1.04
CA HIS A 37 10.56 2.81 0.80
C HIS A 37 11.09 2.17 2.10
N TYR A 38 11.71 2.97 2.97
CA TYR A 38 12.17 2.51 4.28
C TYR A 38 11.01 2.27 5.26
N VAL A 39 9.99 3.13 5.24
CA VAL A 39 8.75 2.90 6.00
C VAL A 39 8.13 1.57 5.60
N LEU A 40 8.00 1.29 4.30
CA LEU A 40 7.52 -0.01 3.81
C LEU A 40 8.37 -1.17 4.36
N HIS A 41 9.71 -1.06 4.27
CA HIS A 41 10.62 -2.06 4.82
C HIS A 41 10.37 -2.34 6.31
N VAL A 42 10.19 -1.29 7.11
CA VAL A 42 9.93 -1.40 8.56
C VAL A 42 8.55 -1.97 8.83
N LEU A 43 7.52 -1.52 8.10
CA LEU A 43 6.14 -1.98 8.31
C LEU A 43 6.00 -3.48 8.11
N ARG A 44 6.70 -4.09 7.14
CA ARG A 44 6.67 -5.55 6.93
C ARG A 44 7.14 -6.37 8.14
N LYS A 45 7.88 -5.76 9.07
CA LYS A 45 8.37 -6.40 10.31
C LYS A 45 7.47 -6.14 11.53
N SER A 46 6.43 -5.31 11.38
CA SER A 46 5.52 -4.98 12.47
C SER A 46 4.58 -6.15 12.79
N SER A 47 4.23 -6.34 14.08
CA SER A 47 3.16 -7.25 14.50
C SER A 47 1.79 -6.87 13.93
N GLU A 48 1.62 -5.59 13.62
CA GLU A 48 0.37 -5.04 13.08
C GLU A 48 0.26 -5.20 11.57
N PHE A 49 1.33 -5.67 10.90
CA PHE A 49 1.31 -5.88 9.46
C PHE A 49 0.28 -6.93 9.05
N VAL A 50 -0.37 -6.71 7.90
CA VAL A 50 -1.34 -7.66 7.33
C VAL A 50 -0.79 -8.23 6.03
N PRO A 51 -0.03 -9.35 6.07
CA PRO A 51 0.58 -9.95 4.88
C PRO A 51 -0.42 -10.28 3.77
N GLN A 52 -1.65 -10.65 4.15
CA GLN A 52 -2.74 -11.00 3.23
C GLN A 52 -3.31 -9.80 2.46
N LEU A 53 -2.88 -8.59 2.81
CA LEU A 53 -3.22 -7.34 2.15
C LEU A 53 -1.97 -6.58 1.69
N ASN A 54 -0.82 -7.23 1.64
CA ASN A 54 0.38 -6.67 1.05
C ASN A 54 0.38 -6.95 -0.46
N LEU A 55 0.06 -5.95 -1.26
CA LEU A 55 -0.29 -6.12 -2.66
C LEU A 55 0.68 -5.34 -3.57
N VAL A 56 1.04 -5.98 -4.67
CA VAL A 56 1.75 -5.34 -5.79
C VAL A 56 0.88 -5.38 -7.05
N MET A 57 1.06 -4.35 -7.88
CA MET A 57 0.52 -4.31 -9.23
C MET A 57 1.66 -4.54 -10.22
N GLU A 58 1.51 -5.59 -11.03
CA GLU A 58 2.50 -6.01 -12.02
C GLU A 58 1.96 -5.77 -13.44
N LYS A 59 2.79 -5.24 -14.33
CA LYS A 59 2.48 -5.05 -15.75
C LYS A 59 3.71 -5.36 -16.57
N GLY A 60 3.61 -6.32 -17.50
CA GLY A 60 4.73 -6.72 -18.35
C GLY A 60 5.95 -7.24 -17.56
N HIS A 61 5.72 -8.03 -16.51
CA HIS A 61 6.75 -8.53 -15.58
C HIS A 61 7.49 -7.47 -14.77
N GLN A 62 6.96 -6.25 -14.71
CA GLN A 62 7.49 -5.16 -13.89
C GLN A 62 6.49 -4.78 -12.80
N ILE A 63 6.97 -4.58 -11.57
CA ILE A 63 6.17 -4.00 -10.49
C ILE A 63 5.99 -2.51 -10.76
N ILE A 64 4.74 -2.09 -10.97
CA ILE A 64 4.35 -0.71 -11.26
C ILE A 64 3.61 -0.05 -10.10
N GLY A 65 3.27 -0.79 -9.05
CA GLY A 65 2.56 -0.24 -7.90
C GLY A 65 2.59 -1.13 -6.67
N GLN A 66 2.40 -0.53 -5.50
CA GLN A 66 2.37 -1.22 -4.22
C GLN A 66 1.37 -0.56 -3.26
N ILE A 67 0.70 -1.38 -2.46
CA ILE A 67 -0.08 -0.96 -1.28
C ILE A 67 0.06 -2.01 -0.18
N CYS A 68 0.23 -1.60 1.06
CA CYS A 68 0.18 -2.49 2.21
C CYS A 68 -0.75 -1.95 3.29
N PHE A 69 -1.26 -2.84 4.12
CA PHE A 69 -2.18 -2.54 5.21
C PHE A 69 -1.59 -2.98 6.54
N VAL A 70 -1.88 -2.19 7.57
CA VAL A 70 -1.54 -2.49 8.96
C VAL A 70 -2.76 -2.28 9.84
N LYS A 71 -2.86 -3.08 10.90
CA LYS A 71 -3.85 -2.89 11.96
C LYS A 71 -3.53 -1.62 12.73
N ALA A 72 -4.57 -0.93 13.14
CA ALA A 72 -4.47 0.24 13.99
C ALA A 72 -5.72 0.34 14.86
N LYS A 73 -5.71 1.31 15.76
CA LYS A 73 -6.83 1.64 16.62
C LYS A 73 -7.14 3.12 16.50
N MET A 74 -8.42 3.44 16.36
CA MET A 74 -8.91 4.80 16.45
C MET A 74 -9.56 4.99 17.82
N VAL A 75 -9.20 6.05 18.54
CA VAL A 75 -9.81 6.39 19.82
C VAL A 75 -10.83 7.49 19.58
N ASP A 76 -12.09 7.24 19.93
CA ASP A 76 -13.14 8.25 19.81
C ASP A 76 -13.05 9.30 20.94
N LYS A 77 -13.88 10.35 20.84
CA LYS A 77 -13.93 11.44 21.83
C LYS A 77 -14.31 11.01 23.26
N ASN A 78 -14.88 9.81 23.42
CA ASN A 78 -15.28 9.23 24.69
C ASN A 78 -14.23 8.23 25.22
N GLY A 79 -13.12 8.02 24.50
CA GLY A 79 -12.07 7.07 24.86
C GLY A 79 -12.31 5.64 24.37
N ASN A 80 -13.34 5.38 23.56
CA ASN A 80 -13.57 4.03 23.03
C ASN A 80 -12.59 3.72 21.91
N GLU A 81 -11.99 2.53 21.96
CA GLU A 81 -11.12 2.02 20.89
C GLU A 81 -11.95 1.32 19.81
N VAL A 82 -11.78 1.76 18.58
CA VAL A 82 -12.33 1.12 17.38
C VAL A 82 -11.18 0.52 16.57
N PRO A 83 -11.16 -0.81 16.33
CA PRO A 83 -10.19 -1.43 15.45
C PRO A 83 -10.37 -0.92 14.03
N VAL A 84 -9.27 -0.50 13.39
CA VAL A 84 -9.28 -0.04 12.01
C VAL A 84 -8.12 -0.66 11.23
N LEU A 85 -8.25 -0.69 9.90
CA LEU A 85 -7.09 -0.88 9.03
C LEU A 85 -6.64 0.47 8.50
N THR A 86 -5.34 0.72 8.55
CA THR A 86 -4.73 1.80 7.77
C THR A 86 -3.89 1.20 6.67
N PHE A 87 -3.63 1.98 5.63
CA PHE A 87 -2.79 1.57 4.51
C PHE A 87 -1.78 2.63 4.20
N GLY A 88 -0.64 2.20 3.68
CA GLY A 88 0.45 3.10 3.34
C GLY A 88 1.80 2.39 3.44
N PRO A 89 2.73 2.71 2.52
CA PRO A 89 2.54 3.62 1.39
C PRO A 89 1.61 3.03 0.31
N LEU A 90 0.92 3.91 -0.43
CA LEU A 90 0.27 3.58 -1.72
C LEU A 90 1.09 4.25 -2.81
N SER A 91 1.67 3.44 -3.69
CA SER A 91 2.74 3.87 -4.59
C SER A 91 2.44 3.43 -6.00
N ILE A 92 2.70 4.30 -6.98
CA ILE A 92 2.66 3.96 -8.40
C ILE A 92 3.94 4.49 -9.04
N ALA A 93 4.62 3.64 -9.82
CA ALA A 93 5.83 3.99 -10.55
C ALA A 93 5.61 5.26 -11.38
N PRO A 94 6.55 6.23 -11.41
CA PRO A 94 6.36 7.54 -12.03
C PRO A 94 5.77 7.50 -13.45
N ALA A 95 6.27 6.60 -14.31
CA ALA A 95 5.80 6.43 -15.70
C ALA A 95 4.32 6.00 -15.82
N TYR A 96 3.71 5.51 -14.73
CA TYR A 96 2.34 5.01 -14.67
C TYR A 96 1.40 5.88 -13.81
N GLN A 97 1.91 6.99 -13.24
CA GLN A 97 1.09 7.90 -12.45
C GLN A 97 0.05 8.63 -13.31
N ARG A 98 -1.00 9.17 -12.67
CA ARG A 98 -2.12 9.90 -13.31
C ARG A 98 -2.91 9.12 -14.38
N LYS A 99 -2.73 7.80 -14.49
CA LYS A 99 -3.46 6.89 -15.40
C LYS A 99 -4.53 6.02 -14.69
N GLY A 100 -4.85 6.37 -13.44
CA GLY A 100 -5.88 5.67 -12.64
C GLY A 100 -5.44 4.37 -11.96
N TYR A 101 -4.18 3.96 -12.08
CA TYR A 101 -3.68 2.72 -11.45
C TYR A 101 -3.71 2.76 -9.92
N GLY A 102 -3.40 3.91 -9.30
CA GLY A 102 -3.47 4.06 -7.83
C GLY A 102 -4.87 3.81 -7.28
N LYS A 103 -5.91 4.34 -7.95
CA LYS A 103 -7.31 4.08 -7.58
C LYS A 103 -7.65 2.59 -7.73
N LYS A 104 -7.27 1.97 -8.85
CA LYS A 104 -7.53 0.53 -9.09
C LYS A 104 -6.89 -0.36 -8.03
N LEU A 105 -5.64 -0.05 -7.65
CA LEU A 105 -4.91 -0.77 -6.62
C LEU A 105 -5.56 -0.61 -5.24
N LEU A 106 -5.95 0.62 -4.89
CA LEU A 106 -6.65 0.93 -3.64
C LEU A 106 -8.03 0.24 -3.57
N ASP A 107 -8.84 0.36 -4.63
CA ASP A 107 -10.17 -0.24 -4.69
C ASP A 107 -10.07 -1.77 -4.51
N TYR A 108 -9.09 -2.41 -5.15
CA TYR A 108 -8.84 -3.85 -4.99
C TYR A 108 -8.43 -4.17 -3.54
N GLY A 109 -7.49 -3.42 -2.97
CA GLY A 109 -7.05 -3.60 -1.59
C GLY A 109 -8.18 -3.48 -0.57
N ILE A 110 -9.03 -2.45 -0.70
CA ILE A 110 -10.22 -2.27 0.14
C ILE A 110 -11.19 -3.44 -0.04
N ALA A 111 -11.43 -3.89 -1.28
CA ALA A 111 -12.30 -5.03 -1.54
C ALA A 111 -11.80 -6.33 -0.88
N GLN A 112 -10.49 -6.56 -0.86
CA GLN A 112 -9.91 -7.68 -0.10
C GLN A 112 -10.06 -7.46 1.40
N ALA A 113 -9.72 -6.28 1.91
CA ALA A 113 -9.77 -5.96 3.33
C ALA A 113 -11.18 -6.12 3.93
N ARG A 114 -12.24 -5.80 3.18
CA ARG A 114 -13.63 -6.02 3.60
C ARG A 114 -13.94 -7.50 3.86
N LYS A 115 -13.32 -8.42 3.11
CA LYS A 115 -13.48 -9.88 3.34
C LYS A 115 -12.88 -10.32 4.68
N TRP A 116 -11.93 -9.55 5.20
CA TRP A 116 -11.29 -9.78 6.50
C TRP A 116 -11.99 -9.07 7.66
N GLY A 117 -13.22 -8.56 7.44
CA GLY A 117 -14.03 -7.94 8.49
C GLY A 117 -13.67 -6.50 8.82
N ALA A 118 -12.85 -5.83 8.00
CA ALA A 118 -12.50 -4.43 8.25
C ALA A 118 -13.67 -3.49 7.96
N LEU A 119 -14.20 -2.89 9.03
CA LEU A 119 -15.33 -1.94 9.01
C LEU A 119 -14.88 -0.50 8.69
N TYR A 120 -13.65 -0.13 9.04
CA TYR A 120 -13.14 1.23 8.93
C TYR A 120 -11.74 1.28 8.33
N TYR A 121 -11.50 2.30 7.51
CA TYR A 121 -10.23 2.56 6.84
C TYR A 121 -9.79 3.98 7.13
N ALA A 122 -8.55 4.15 7.58
CA ALA A 122 -7.97 5.48 7.80
C ALA A 122 -6.85 5.74 6.79
N LEU A 123 -6.99 6.82 6.01
CA LEU A 123 -5.93 7.37 5.18
C LEU A 123 -5.32 8.53 5.96
N LYS A 124 -4.08 8.39 6.42
CA LYS A 124 -3.38 9.49 7.06
C LYS A 124 -2.91 10.46 5.97
N VAL A 125 -3.74 11.46 5.67
CA VAL A 125 -3.31 12.62 4.88
C VAL A 125 -2.51 13.50 5.83
N THR A 126 -1.19 13.49 5.72
CA THR A 126 -0.30 14.48 6.37
C THR A 126 0.05 15.58 5.41
#